data_AF-A0A199VDT7-F1
#
_entry.id   AF-A0A199VDT7-F1
#
_cell.length_a   1.000
_cell.length_b   1.000
_cell.length_c   1.000
_cell.angle_alpha   90.00
_cell.angle_beta   90.00
_cell.angle_gamma   90.00
#
_symmetry.space_group_name_H-M   'P 1'
#
loop_
_entity.id
_entity.type
_entity.pdbx_description
1 polymer ?
#
loop_
_entity_poly.entity_id
_entity_poly.type
_entity_poly.pdbx_seq_one_letter_code
_entity_poly.pdbx_strand_id
1 'polypeptide(L)'
;MKRWIQTLRVAVRGLLSGERRICNQVLASASASASDPDIIENCFSEATKGLVLQLLNFGDAVAICPRTSEKLFRILGMYEALADVAPDLDTLFTGDSKTLISEEATEILQRLGEAVRGTIMVFANAIRGESSRKPMQAAETHHLTRYSMNYIGLLVEYAATLNSLLENFEWDKGESSEYDPNMTPVGRCVLKLITFLESKIEEKSKLYEDGGMQYIFLMNNTYYIVQKVRESELRTLLGDNWIRKHRGLIRQYETSYLRASWTRVLSYLRDDGLGGSGTGRAALKERFKNFNLAIEEIHRAQAAWKVADPQLREELQISVSEKVIPAYRAFVGG
;
A
#
# COMPACT_ATOMS: atom_id res chain seq x y z
N MET A 1 -11.55 13.51 16.14
CA MET A 1 -11.86 12.85 14.85
C MET A 1 -13.04 11.87 14.99
N LYS A 2 -12.91 10.64 15.54
CA LYS A 2 -14.08 9.72 15.64
C LYS A 2 -15.31 10.29 16.37
N ARG A 3 -15.10 10.92 17.53
CA ARG A 3 -16.18 11.61 18.27
C ARG A 3 -16.78 12.76 17.45
N TRP A 4 -15.93 13.54 16.76
CA TRP A 4 -16.39 14.62 15.89
C TRP A 4 -17.27 14.11 14.74
N ILE A 5 -16.92 12.99 14.10
CA ILE A 5 -17.76 12.37 13.05
C ILE A 5 -19.15 12.04 13.59
N GLN A 6 -19.23 11.46 14.79
CA GLN A 6 -20.51 11.14 15.42
C GLN A 6 -21.28 12.41 15.80
N THR A 7 -20.61 13.38 16.42
CA THR A 7 -21.20 14.66 16.81
C THR A 7 -21.73 15.41 15.61
N LEU A 8 -21.00 15.47 14.50
CA LEU A 8 -21.42 16.14 13.27
C LEU A 8 -22.74 15.55 12.75
N ARG A 9 -22.81 14.22 12.60
CA ARG A 9 -24.03 13.55 12.11
C ARG A 9 -25.23 13.78 13.03
N VAL A 10 -25.03 13.66 14.35
CA VAL A 10 -26.11 13.87 15.34
C VAL A 10 -26.55 15.33 15.37
N ALA A 11 -25.61 16.27 15.29
CA ALA A 11 -25.92 17.69 15.27
C ALA A 11 -26.76 18.04 14.04
N VAL A 12 -26.28 17.70 12.83
CA VAL A 12 -26.97 18.07 11.59
C VAL A 12 -28.32 17.38 11.44
N ARG A 13 -28.35 16.04 11.56
CA ARG A 13 -29.58 15.27 11.28
C ARG A 13 -30.55 15.21 12.45
N GLY A 14 -30.09 15.46 13.67
CA GLY A 14 -30.91 15.41 14.88
C GLY A 14 -31.23 16.78 15.46
N LEU A 15 -30.20 17.52 15.86
CA LEU A 15 -30.39 18.79 16.59
C LEU A 15 -30.86 19.91 15.67
N LEU A 16 -30.18 20.15 14.55
CA LEU A 16 -30.54 21.22 13.62
C LEU A 16 -31.89 20.97 12.93
N SER A 17 -32.17 19.74 12.51
CA SER A 17 -33.48 19.38 11.94
C SER A 17 -34.61 19.56 12.96
N GLY A 18 -34.38 19.21 14.23
CA GLY A 18 -35.30 19.43 15.34
C GLY A 18 -35.56 20.92 15.58
N GLU A 19 -34.49 21.72 15.64
CA GLU A 19 -34.58 23.17 15.84
C GLU A 19 -35.33 23.84 14.70
N ARG A 20 -35.04 23.49 13.45
CA ARG A 20 -35.76 24.00 12.27
C ARG A 20 -37.26 23.74 12.37
N ARG A 21 -37.65 22.55 12.83
CA ARG A 21 -39.06 22.18 13.03
C ARG A 21 -39.70 23.00 14.14
N ILE A 22 -38.98 23.24 15.25
CA ILE A 22 -39.48 24.04 16.38
C ILE A 22 -39.67 25.51 15.94
N CYS A 23 -38.68 26.11 15.27
CA CYS A 23 -38.79 27.46 14.72
C CYS A 23 -40.02 27.58 13.81
N ASN A 24 -40.21 26.63 12.88
CA ASN A 24 -41.38 26.60 12.01
C ASN A 24 -42.70 26.51 12.78
N GLN A 25 -42.78 25.70 13.84
CA GLN A 25 -44.02 25.52 14.61
C GLN A 25 -44.36 26.73 15.48
N VAL A 26 -43.36 27.30 16.16
CA VAL A 26 -43.56 28.40 17.12
C VAL A 26 -43.81 29.73 16.39
N LEU A 27 -43.12 29.94 15.27
CA LEU A 27 -43.14 31.22 14.55
C LEU A 27 -44.08 31.22 13.33
N ALA A 28 -44.75 30.11 12.99
CA ALA A 28 -45.69 30.04 11.87
C ALA A 28 -46.80 31.10 11.91
N SER A 29 -47.37 31.38 13.08
CA SER A 29 -48.40 32.42 13.23
C SER A 29 -47.81 33.82 13.12
N ALA A 30 -46.57 34.02 13.60
CA ALA A 30 -45.86 35.29 13.51
C ALA A 30 -45.50 35.59 12.05
N SER A 31 -44.93 34.62 11.32
CA SER A 31 -44.57 34.77 9.90
C SER A 31 -45.80 35.01 9.00
N ALA A 32 -46.96 34.43 9.33
CA ALA A 32 -48.20 34.64 8.57
C ALA A 32 -48.84 36.02 8.80
N SER A 33 -48.49 36.69 9.90
CA SER A 33 -49.05 37.99 10.31
C SER A 33 -48.08 39.17 10.14
N ALA A 34 -46.81 38.90 9.87
CA ALA A 34 -45.73 39.87 9.93
C ALA A 34 -45.33 40.43 8.56
N SER A 35 -44.77 41.64 8.60
CA SER A 35 -44.09 42.35 7.51
C SER A 35 -42.67 41.84 7.22
N ASP A 36 -42.17 40.84 7.96
CA ASP A 36 -40.84 40.25 7.79
C ASP A 36 -40.98 38.75 7.44
N PRO A 37 -40.86 38.38 6.15
CA PRO A 37 -41.01 37.00 5.70
C PRO A 37 -39.86 36.09 6.16
N ASP A 38 -38.72 36.64 6.60
CA ASP A 38 -37.50 35.89 6.90
C ASP A 38 -37.31 35.65 8.42
N ILE A 39 -38.31 35.97 9.25
CA ILE A 39 -38.21 35.90 10.72
C ILE A 39 -37.86 34.49 11.24
N ILE A 40 -38.35 33.44 10.56
CA ILE A 40 -38.06 32.04 10.89
C ILE A 40 -36.61 31.71 10.57
N GLU A 41 -36.12 32.14 9.40
CA GLU A 41 -34.74 31.90 8.97
C GLU A 41 -33.77 32.64 9.87
N ASN A 42 -34.04 33.91 10.17
CA ASN A 42 -33.19 34.73 11.04
C ASN A 42 -33.07 34.11 12.43
N CYS A 43 -34.18 33.68 13.03
CA CYS A 43 -34.17 33.02 14.35
C CYS A 43 -33.40 31.70 14.34
N PHE A 44 -33.66 30.84 13.34
CA PHE A 44 -32.95 29.57 13.19
C PHE A 44 -31.44 29.78 12.96
N SER A 45 -31.08 30.72 12.10
CA SER A 45 -29.68 31.02 11.77
C SER A 45 -28.95 31.58 12.98
N GLU A 46 -29.50 32.55 13.71
CA GLU A 46 -28.86 33.08 14.93
C GLU A 46 -28.60 31.99 15.98
N ALA A 47 -29.53 31.04 16.14
CA ALA A 47 -29.38 29.96 17.11
C ALA A 47 -28.34 28.90 16.70
N THR A 48 -28.23 28.59 15.40
CA THR A 48 -27.52 27.38 14.94
C THR A 48 -26.23 27.66 14.16
N LYS A 49 -26.13 28.80 13.46
CA LYS A 49 -24.99 29.14 12.58
C LYS A 49 -23.66 29.08 13.31
N GLY A 50 -23.58 29.67 14.50
CA GLY A 50 -22.35 29.67 15.30
C GLY A 50 -21.88 28.26 15.66
N LEU A 51 -22.80 27.35 15.99
CA LEU A 51 -22.49 25.96 16.31
C LEU A 51 -22.00 25.19 15.07
N VAL A 52 -22.62 25.40 13.92
CA VAL A 52 -22.18 24.78 12.66
C VAL A 52 -20.77 25.24 12.29
N LEU A 53 -20.51 26.55 12.35
CA LEU A 53 -19.18 27.10 12.07
C LEU A 53 -18.12 26.56 13.03
N GLN A 54 -18.44 26.40 14.32
CA GLN A 54 -17.52 25.77 15.27
C GLN A 54 -17.22 24.29 14.93
N LEU A 55 -18.23 23.52 14.52
CA LEU A 55 -18.04 22.13 14.07
C LEU A 55 -17.16 22.07 12.83
N LEU A 56 -17.39 22.96 11.87
CA LEU A 56 -16.63 23.11 10.64
C LEU A 56 -15.17 23.52 10.92
N ASN A 57 -14.93 24.53 11.76
CA ASN A 57 -13.59 24.97 12.17
C ASN A 57 -12.72 23.86 12.77
N PHE A 58 -13.32 22.87 13.44
CA PHE A 58 -12.57 21.71 13.91
C PHE A 58 -12.05 20.85 12.75
N GLY A 59 -12.85 20.68 11.69
CA GLY A 59 -12.43 20.01 10.45
C GLY A 59 -11.25 20.73 9.80
N ASP A 60 -11.32 22.07 9.75
CA ASP A 60 -10.25 22.91 9.23
C ASP A 60 -8.95 22.79 10.02
N ALA A 61 -9.03 22.88 11.35
CA ALA A 61 -7.87 22.71 12.23
C ALA A 61 -7.18 21.34 12.04
N VAL A 62 -7.95 20.28 11.77
CA VAL A 62 -7.39 18.95 11.45
C VAL A 62 -6.71 18.93 10.09
N ALA A 63 -7.24 19.62 9.09
CA ALA A 63 -6.64 19.70 7.75
C ALA A 63 -5.27 20.40 7.76
N ILE A 64 -5.09 21.39 8.64
CA ILE A 64 -3.85 22.18 8.78
C ILE A 64 -2.80 21.45 9.64
N CYS A 65 -3.20 20.49 10.47
CA CYS A 65 -2.28 19.77 11.35
C CYS A 65 -1.15 19.04 10.59
N PRO A 66 0.02 18.81 11.23
CA PRO A 66 1.09 18.02 10.65
C PRO A 66 0.58 16.66 10.16
N ARG A 67 0.90 16.39 8.89
CA ARG A 67 0.51 15.19 8.16
C ARG A 67 1.35 14.01 8.61
N THR A 68 0.69 12.95 9.08
CA THR A 68 1.34 11.69 9.46
C THR A 68 0.53 10.53 8.90
N SER A 69 1.20 9.46 8.47
CA SER A 69 0.55 8.34 7.77
C SER A 69 -0.58 7.72 8.59
N GLU A 70 -0.41 7.65 9.91
CA GLU A 70 -1.36 7.04 10.85
C GLU A 70 -2.68 7.82 10.96
N LYS A 71 -2.71 9.10 10.53
CA LYS A 71 -3.91 9.94 10.56
C LYS A 71 -4.76 9.80 9.31
N LEU A 72 -4.24 9.26 8.20
CA LEU A 72 -4.91 9.26 6.89
C LEU A 72 -6.36 8.78 6.97
N PHE A 73 -6.59 7.59 7.51
CA PHE A 73 -7.93 6.99 7.60
C PHE A 73 -8.88 7.77 8.49
N ARG A 74 -8.36 8.51 9.49
CA ARG A 74 -9.19 9.37 10.34
C ARG A 74 -9.59 10.64 9.61
N ILE A 75 -8.71 11.19 8.77
CA ILE A 75 -8.99 12.35 7.91
C ILE A 75 -10.00 11.95 6.83
N LEU A 76 -9.81 10.80 6.18
CA LEU A 76 -10.77 10.23 5.23
C LEU A 76 -12.16 10.07 5.87
N GLY A 77 -12.24 9.49 7.06
CA GLY A 77 -13.52 9.37 7.77
C GLY A 77 -14.17 10.72 8.12
N MET A 78 -13.38 11.78 8.33
CA MET A 78 -13.92 13.14 8.52
C MET A 78 -14.42 13.74 7.22
N TYR A 79 -13.67 13.56 6.12
CA TYR A 79 -14.09 13.97 4.79
C TYR A 79 -15.42 13.32 4.39
N GLU A 80 -15.52 12.00 4.51
CA GLU A 80 -16.75 11.25 4.19
C GLU A 80 -17.93 11.68 5.06
N ALA A 81 -17.70 11.89 6.36
CA ALA A 81 -18.75 12.34 7.27
C ALA A 81 -19.27 13.73 6.91
N LEU A 82 -18.39 14.66 6.51
CA LEU A 82 -18.78 15.99 6.09
C LEU A 82 -19.47 15.97 4.73
N ALA A 83 -18.96 15.20 3.77
CA ALA A 83 -19.57 15.04 2.45
C ALA A 83 -20.97 14.42 2.54
N ASP A 84 -21.17 13.48 3.47
CA ASP A 84 -22.46 12.83 3.75
C ASP A 84 -23.51 13.81 4.31
N VAL A 85 -23.12 14.77 5.15
CA VAL A 85 -24.06 15.73 5.77
C VAL A 85 -24.15 17.08 5.03
N ALA A 86 -23.25 17.36 4.09
CA ALA A 86 -23.24 18.61 3.35
C ALA A 86 -24.57 18.92 2.62
N PRO A 87 -25.24 17.95 1.95
CA PRO A 87 -26.56 18.19 1.37
C PRO A 87 -27.61 18.53 2.43
N ASP A 88 -27.56 17.89 3.61
CA ASP A 88 -28.50 18.18 4.70
C ASP A 88 -28.31 19.63 5.18
N LEU A 89 -27.06 20.08 5.37
CA LEU A 89 -26.74 21.47 5.69
C LEU A 89 -27.28 22.44 4.63
N ASP A 90 -27.10 22.12 3.35
CA ASP A 90 -27.59 22.95 2.24
C ASP A 90 -29.11 23.10 2.21
N THR A 91 -29.84 22.09 2.69
CA THR A 91 -31.31 22.11 2.77
C THR A 91 -31.85 22.79 4.03
N LEU A 92 -31.08 22.80 5.12
CA LEU A 92 -31.52 23.31 6.42
C LEU A 92 -31.51 24.85 6.51
N PHE A 93 -30.56 25.48 5.80
CA PHE A 93 -30.40 26.94 5.78
C PHE A 93 -30.97 27.55 4.50
N THR A 94 -31.36 28.82 4.54
CA THR A 94 -31.75 29.61 3.35
C THR A 94 -31.05 30.97 3.30
N GLY A 95 -31.12 31.66 2.15
CA GLY A 95 -30.52 32.99 1.97
C GLY A 95 -29.01 33.03 2.22
N ASP A 96 -28.52 34.11 2.82
CA ASP A 96 -27.09 34.37 3.06
C ASP A 96 -26.45 33.38 4.04
N SER A 97 -27.23 32.76 4.92
CA SER A 97 -26.72 31.76 5.87
C SER A 97 -26.41 30.44 5.16
N LYS A 98 -27.22 30.08 4.18
CA LYS A 98 -26.98 28.93 3.31
C LYS A 98 -25.70 29.08 2.51
N THR A 99 -25.55 30.21 1.81
CA THR A 99 -24.38 30.46 0.95
C THR A 99 -23.09 30.35 1.77
N LEU A 100 -23.02 31.03 2.92
CA LEU A 100 -21.87 30.98 3.80
C LEU A 100 -21.55 29.56 4.31
N ILE A 101 -22.55 28.80 4.78
CA ILE A 101 -22.31 27.45 5.32
C ILE A 101 -21.91 26.47 4.22
N SER A 102 -22.54 26.56 3.06
CA SER A 102 -22.20 25.71 1.91
C SER A 102 -20.81 26.02 1.37
N GLU A 103 -20.41 27.30 1.32
CA GLU A 103 -19.04 27.72 0.96
C GLU A 103 -18.02 27.19 1.96
N GLU A 104 -18.24 27.38 3.26
CA GLU A 104 -17.33 26.93 4.32
C GLU A 104 -17.19 25.39 4.33
N ALA A 105 -18.30 24.65 4.22
CA ALA A 105 -18.27 23.19 4.16
C ALA A 105 -17.51 22.68 2.92
N THR A 106 -17.71 23.34 1.77
CA THR A 106 -16.99 23.01 0.53
C THR A 106 -15.50 23.28 0.67
N GLU A 107 -15.11 24.42 1.25
CA GLU A 107 -13.72 24.76 1.47
C GLU A 107 -13.02 23.76 2.41
N ILE A 108 -13.68 23.37 3.50
CA ILE A 108 -13.14 22.37 4.42
C ILE A 108 -13.02 21.00 3.76
N LEU A 109 -13.99 20.59 2.94
CA LEU A 109 -13.89 19.35 2.15
C LEU A 109 -12.66 19.40 1.23
N GLN A 110 -12.42 20.53 0.56
CA GLN A 110 -11.23 20.70 -0.28
C GLN A 110 -9.93 20.58 0.54
N ARG A 111 -9.83 21.30 1.66
CA ARG A 111 -8.66 21.26 2.55
C ARG A 111 -8.43 19.87 3.16
N LEU A 112 -9.48 19.15 3.56
CA LEU A 112 -9.39 17.77 4.02
C LEU A 112 -8.92 16.84 2.89
N GLY A 113 -9.42 17.02 1.67
CA GLY A 113 -8.97 16.30 0.48
C GLY A 113 -7.48 16.54 0.17
N GLU A 114 -7.01 17.78 0.30
CA GLU A 114 -5.59 18.11 0.20
C GLU A 114 -4.75 17.48 1.32
N ALA A 115 -5.27 17.45 2.55
CA ALA A 115 -4.62 16.78 3.67
C ALA A 115 -4.50 15.27 3.43
N VAL A 116 -5.51 14.62 2.83
CA VAL A 116 -5.45 13.22 2.38
C VAL A 116 -4.34 13.02 1.35
N ARG A 117 -4.36 13.79 0.26
CA ARG A 117 -3.34 13.74 -0.81
C ARG A 117 -1.92 13.94 -0.24
N GLY A 118 -1.75 14.96 0.58
CA GLY A 118 -0.47 15.25 1.22
C GLY A 118 -0.02 14.15 2.19
N THR A 119 -0.93 13.51 2.90
CA THR A 119 -0.59 12.41 3.83
C THR A 119 -0.18 11.14 3.08
N ILE A 120 -0.83 10.84 1.94
CA ILE A 120 -0.39 9.77 1.03
C ILE A 120 1.04 10.05 0.53
N MET A 121 1.33 11.31 0.17
CA MET A 121 2.67 11.71 -0.26
C MET A 121 3.72 11.55 0.86
N VAL A 122 3.38 11.92 2.10
CA VAL A 122 4.25 11.69 3.27
C VAL A 122 4.56 10.21 3.44
N PHE A 123 3.55 9.35 3.31
CA PHE A 123 3.75 7.90 3.39
C PHE A 123 4.65 7.37 2.27
N ALA A 124 4.44 7.80 1.02
CA ALA A 124 5.32 7.44 -0.10
C ALA A 124 6.77 7.91 0.12
N ASN A 125 6.96 9.14 0.62
CA ASN A 125 8.27 9.66 0.97
C ASN A 125 8.94 8.87 2.09
N ALA A 126 8.17 8.39 3.08
CA ALA A 126 8.70 7.52 4.12
C ALA A 126 9.21 6.18 3.55
N ILE A 127 8.50 5.59 2.58
CA ILE A 127 8.98 4.39 1.86
C ILE A 127 10.27 4.68 1.11
N ARG A 128 10.30 5.74 0.29
CA ARG A 128 11.47 6.11 -0.52
C ARG A 128 12.69 6.44 0.36
N GLY A 129 12.45 7.17 1.44
CA GLY A 129 13.47 7.67 2.37
C GLY A 129 13.96 6.66 3.41
N GLU A 130 13.48 5.42 3.42
CA GLU A 130 13.82 4.42 4.44
C GLU A 130 15.32 4.03 4.41
N SER A 131 16.11 4.68 5.27
CA SER A 131 17.57 4.69 5.20
C SER A 131 18.27 3.62 6.05
N SER A 132 17.54 2.72 6.71
CA SER A 132 18.14 1.65 7.51
C SER A 132 19.15 0.84 6.69
N ARG A 133 20.39 0.79 7.17
CA ARG A 133 21.54 0.16 6.51
C ARG A 133 21.83 -1.27 6.98
N LYS A 134 21.08 -1.78 7.97
CA LYS A 134 21.35 -3.13 8.49
C LYS A 134 20.63 -4.17 7.64
N PRO A 135 21.35 -5.04 6.90
CA PRO A 135 20.72 -6.18 6.27
C PRO A 135 20.14 -7.10 7.35
N MET A 136 18.98 -7.71 7.06
CA MET A 136 18.37 -8.64 8.01
C MET A 136 19.12 -9.96 7.96
N GLN A 137 19.53 -10.48 9.11
CA GLN A 137 20.46 -11.61 9.21
C GLN A 137 20.02 -12.89 8.45
N ALA A 138 18.74 -13.06 8.15
CA ALA A 138 18.20 -14.29 7.55
C ALA A 138 17.42 -14.08 6.24
N ALA A 139 17.56 -12.92 5.57
CA ALA A 139 16.86 -12.60 4.32
C ALA A 139 15.32 -12.71 4.39
N GLU A 140 14.73 -12.60 5.59
CA GLU A 140 13.27 -12.67 5.81
C GLU A 140 12.50 -11.56 5.07
N THR A 141 11.16 -11.61 5.09
CA THR A 141 10.32 -10.49 4.65
C THR A 141 10.61 -9.24 5.47
N HIS A 142 10.89 -8.12 4.80
CA HIS A 142 11.25 -6.86 5.44
C HIS A 142 10.05 -6.23 6.16
N HIS A 143 10.29 -5.61 7.32
CA HIS A 143 9.24 -4.95 8.09
C HIS A 143 8.55 -3.83 7.29
N LEU A 144 9.32 -3.07 6.50
CA LEU A 144 8.78 -2.07 5.56
C LEU A 144 7.75 -2.71 4.61
N THR A 145 8.04 -3.87 4.03
CA THR A 145 7.10 -4.59 3.14
C THR A 145 5.81 -4.92 3.88
N ARG A 146 5.90 -5.46 5.09
CA ARG A 146 4.72 -5.82 5.89
C ARG A 146 3.88 -4.61 6.25
N TYR A 147 4.53 -3.56 6.77
CA TYR A 147 3.89 -2.31 7.15
C TYR A 147 3.21 -1.66 5.95
N SER A 148 3.95 -1.50 4.84
CA SER A 148 3.45 -0.83 3.66
C SER A 148 2.29 -1.58 3.01
N MET A 149 2.36 -2.91 2.88
CA MET A 149 1.25 -3.67 2.31
C MET A 149 0.02 -3.68 3.19
N ASN A 150 0.17 -3.68 4.53
CA ASN A 150 -0.97 -3.54 5.42
C ASN A 150 -1.62 -2.16 5.28
N TYR A 151 -0.81 -1.11 5.21
CA TYR A 151 -1.28 0.26 5.01
C TYR A 151 -2.00 0.42 3.66
N ILE A 152 -1.42 -0.11 2.58
CA ILE A 152 -2.00 -0.09 1.23
C ILE A 152 -3.31 -0.88 1.19
N GLY A 153 -3.39 -2.03 1.87
CA GLY A 153 -4.62 -2.81 1.96
C GLY A 153 -5.79 -2.01 2.55
N LEU A 154 -5.53 -1.19 3.58
CA LEU A 154 -6.55 -0.33 4.19
C LEU A 154 -7.04 0.79 3.26
N LEU A 155 -6.26 1.21 2.26
CA LEU A 155 -6.72 2.22 1.29
C LEU A 155 -7.92 1.73 0.48
N VAL A 156 -8.03 0.41 0.27
CA VAL A 156 -9.09 -0.16 -0.55
C VAL A 156 -10.47 -0.01 0.10
N GLU A 157 -10.53 0.02 1.44
CA GLU A 157 -11.77 0.30 2.18
C GLU A 157 -12.34 1.68 1.85
N TYR A 158 -11.51 2.60 1.37
CA TYR A 158 -11.86 3.97 1.00
C TYR A 158 -11.81 4.21 -0.52
N ALA A 159 -11.86 3.16 -1.33
CA ALA A 159 -11.64 3.25 -2.78
C ALA A 159 -12.57 4.25 -3.49
N ALA A 160 -13.86 4.29 -3.14
CA ALA A 160 -14.82 5.20 -3.75
C ALA A 160 -14.44 6.68 -3.50
N THR A 161 -14.18 7.02 -2.25
CA THR A 161 -13.76 8.37 -1.82
C THR A 161 -12.41 8.75 -2.43
N LEU A 162 -11.45 7.82 -2.41
CA LEU A 162 -10.12 8.04 -2.97
C LEU A 162 -10.14 8.21 -4.50
N ASN A 163 -11.06 7.57 -5.22
CA ASN A 163 -11.19 7.78 -6.66
C ASN A 163 -11.53 9.24 -7.00
N SER A 164 -12.43 9.86 -6.24
CA SER A 164 -12.74 11.28 -6.41
C SER A 164 -11.57 12.17 -5.97
N LEU A 165 -10.98 11.89 -4.80
CA LEU A 165 -9.89 12.73 -4.27
C LEU A 165 -8.59 12.67 -5.07
N LEU A 166 -8.36 11.59 -5.84
CA LEU A 166 -7.10 11.34 -6.54
C LEU A 166 -7.18 11.54 -8.06
N GLU A 167 -8.32 11.99 -8.61
CA GLU A 167 -8.53 12.09 -10.06
C GLU A 167 -7.38 12.83 -10.79
N ASN A 168 -6.98 13.98 -10.23
CA ASN A 168 -5.88 14.82 -10.70
C ASN A 168 -4.64 14.78 -9.80
N PHE A 169 -4.44 13.69 -9.04
CA PHE A 169 -3.30 13.56 -8.14
C PHE A 169 -2.04 13.19 -8.92
N GLU A 170 -1.03 14.06 -8.87
CA GLU A 170 0.28 13.84 -9.45
C GLU A 170 1.31 13.52 -8.37
N TRP A 171 2.11 12.48 -8.62
CA TRP A 171 3.18 12.06 -7.71
C TRP A 171 4.41 12.95 -7.81
N ASP A 172 4.89 13.17 -9.04
CA ASP A 172 6.05 14.00 -9.36
C ASP A 172 5.71 14.82 -10.61
N LYS A 173 6.05 16.11 -10.62
CA LYS A 173 5.77 17.00 -11.75
C LYS A 173 6.52 16.52 -12.99
N GLY A 174 5.79 16.11 -14.03
CA GLY A 174 6.36 15.73 -15.33
C GLY A 174 6.59 14.22 -15.56
N GLU A 175 6.18 13.34 -14.65
CA GLU A 175 6.11 11.90 -14.95
C GLU A 175 4.83 11.57 -15.73
N SER A 176 4.91 11.48 -17.07
CA SER A 176 3.88 10.82 -17.88
C SER A 176 4.01 9.32 -17.71
N SER A 177 3.47 8.78 -16.62
CA SER A 177 3.34 7.34 -16.48
C SER A 177 2.21 6.86 -17.40
N GLU A 178 2.55 6.01 -18.39
CA GLU A 178 1.57 5.25 -19.18
C GLU A 178 0.89 4.22 -18.26
N TYR A 179 -0.14 4.67 -17.55
CA TYR A 179 -1.07 3.77 -16.86
C TYR A 179 -2.02 3.15 -17.87
N ASP A 180 -2.57 1.98 -17.53
CA ASP A 180 -3.77 1.50 -18.21
C ASP A 180 -4.85 2.59 -18.13
N PRO A 181 -5.39 3.07 -19.27
CA PRO A 181 -6.42 4.11 -19.30
C PRO A 181 -7.66 3.77 -18.47
N ASN A 182 -7.93 2.47 -18.26
CA ASN A 182 -9.06 1.98 -17.49
C ASN A 182 -8.76 1.89 -15.98
N MET A 183 -7.53 2.17 -15.55
CA MET A 183 -7.14 2.06 -14.15
C MET A 183 -7.71 3.24 -13.35
N THR A 184 -8.42 2.90 -12.26
CA THR A 184 -8.99 3.90 -11.36
C THR A 184 -7.89 4.75 -10.69
N PRO A 185 -8.18 6.00 -10.28
CA PRO A 185 -7.21 6.84 -9.58
C PRO A 185 -6.63 6.18 -8.32
N VAL A 186 -7.44 5.47 -7.53
CA VAL A 186 -6.93 4.69 -6.39
C VAL A 186 -6.05 3.53 -6.84
N GLY A 187 -6.37 2.86 -7.94
CA GLY A 187 -5.54 1.81 -8.52
C GLY A 187 -4.16 2.33 -8.94
N ARG A 188 -4.10 3.49 -9.59
CA ARG A 188 -2.83 4.16 -9.94
C ARG A 188 -2.00 4.51 -8.71
N CYS A 189 -2.66 5.00 -7.65
CA CYS A 189 -2.02 5.32 -6.38
C CYS A 189 -1.42 4.06 -5.70
N VAL A 190 -2.21 3.00 -5.59
CA VAL A 190 -1.77 1.70 -5.05
C VAL A 190 -0.59 1.16 -5.84
N LEU A 191 -0.68 1.17 -7.18
CA LEU A 191 0.39 0.70 -8.05
C LEU A 191 1.71 1.46 -7.77
N LYS A 192 1.67 2.80 -7.72
CA LYS A 192 2.88 3.59 -7.46
C LYS A 192 3.45 3.36 -6.07
N LEU A 193 2.63 3.24 -5.03
CA LEU A 193 3.09 2.92 -3.69
C LEU A 193 3.81 1.56 -3.64
N ILE A 194 3.27 0.54 -4.32
CA ILE A 194 3.93 -0.76 -4.45
C ILE A 194 5.24 -0.64 -5.22
N THR A 195 5.26 0.10 -6.34
CA THR A 195 6.50 0.32 -7.10
C THR A 195 7.59 1.02 -6.28
N PHE A 196 7.25 2.02 -5.47
CA PHE A 196 8.20 2.66 -4.55
C PHE A 196 8.73 1.67 -3.51
N LEU A 197 7.86 0.81 -2.97
CA LEU A 197 8.26 -0.24 -2.05
C LEU A 197 9.21 -1.23 -2.72
N GLU A 198 8.87 -1.73 -3.90
CA GLU A 198 9.67 -2.70 -4.64
C GLU A 198 11.05 -2.15 -4.99
N SER A 199 11.12 -0.92 -5.49
CA SER A 199 12.38 -0.23 -5.76
C SER A 199 13.23 -0.10 -4.48
N LYS A 200 12.59 0.19 -3.33
CA LYS A 200 13.30 0.27 -2.06
C LYS A 200 13.82 -1.08 -1.57
N ILE A 201 13.03 -2.14 -1.76
CA ILE A 201 13.44 -3.50 -1.42
C ILE A 201 14.60 -3.95 -2.33
N GLU A 202 14.59 -3.57 -3.60
CA GLU A 202 15.72 -3.81 -4.52
C GLU A 202 16.99 -3.04 -4.11
N GLU A 203 16.87 -1.80 -3.65
CA GLU A 203 18.00 -1.07 -3.08
C GLU A 203 18.56 -1.81 -1.84
N LYS A 204 17.68 -2.28 -0.95
CA LYS A 204 18.08 -2.99 0.26
C LYS A 204 18.65 -4.38 0.00
N SER A 205 18.27 -5.05 -1.09
CA SER A 205 18.85 -6.35 -1.44
C SER A 205 20.34 -6.20 -1.73
N LYS A 206 20.81 -5.05 -2.23
CA LYS A 206 22.22 -4.79 -2.52
C LYS A 206 23.11 -4.67 -1.26
N LEU A 207 22.51 -4.67 -0.07
CA LEU A 207 23.25 -4.67 1.20
C LEU A 207 23.78 -6.07 1.59
N TYR A 208 23.31 -7.14 0.95
CA TYR A 208 23.85 -8.48 1.17
C TYR A 208 25.07 -8.73 0.29
N GLU A 209 26.15 -9.24 0.87
CA GLU A 209 27.37 -9.57 0.12
C GLU A 209 27.16 -10.81 -0.77
N ASP A 210 26.44 -11.81 -0.27
CA ASP A 210 26.13 -13.04 -1.01
C ASP A 210 24.99 -12.81 -2.02
N GLY A 211 25.29 -12.98 -3.31
CA GLY A 211 24.32 -12.79 -4.40
C GLY A 211 23.12 -13.73 -4.34
N GLY A 212 23.28 -14.96 -3.84
CA GLY A 212 22.16 -15.88 -3.60
C GLY A 212 21.22 -15.34 -2.51
N MET A 213 21.78 -14.77 -1.45
CA MET A 213 21.01 -14.17 -0.36
C MET A 213 20.22 -12.94 -0.83
N GLN A 214 20.78 -12.13 -1.75
CA GLN A 214 20.06 -11.01 -2.38
C GLN A 214 18.77 -11.49 -3.06
N TYR A 215 18.84 -12.56 -3.86
CA TYR A 215 17.69 -13.09 -4.57
C TYR A 215 16.68 -13.78 -3.66
N ILE A 216 17.11 -14.46 -2.59
CA ILE A 216 16.22 -15.02 -1.57
C ILE A 216 15.44 -13.90 -0.87
N PHE A 217 16.11 -12.82 -0.52
CA PHE A 217 15.46 -11.65 0.07
C PHE A 217 14.43 -11.03 -0.90
N LEU A 218 14.79 -10.84 -2.18
CA LEU A 218 13.86 -10.34 -3.20
C LEU A 218 12.65 -11.25 -3.35
N MET A 219 12.84 -12.57 -3.49
CA MET A 219 11.75 -13.54 -3.58
C MET A 219 10.82 -13.49 -2.38
N ASN A 220 11.34 -13.49 -1.15
CA ASN A 220 10.54 -13.41 0.06
C ASN A 220 9.64 -12.17 0.11
N ASN A 221 10.14 -11.02 -0.32
CA ASN A 221 9.39 -9.77 -0.29
C ASN A 221 8.39 -9.68 -1.44
N THR A 222 8.80 -9.97 -2.68
CA THR A 222 7.90 -9.96 -3.84
C THR A 222 6.80 -11.00 -3.68
N TYR A 223 7.11 -12.20 -3.18
CA TYR A 223 6.10 -13.23 -2.91
C TYR A 223 5.09 -12.75 -1.87
N TYR A 224 5.56 -12.15 -0.77
CA TYR A 224 4.66 -11.59 0.25
C TYR A 224 3.73 -10.51 -0.32
N ILE A 225 4.26 -9.59 -1.14
CA ILE A 225 3.46 -8.56 -1.82
C ILE A 225 2.38 -9.22 -2.70
N VAL A 226 2.77 -10.21 -3.51
CA VAL A 226 1.85 -10.94 -4.40
C VAL A 226 0.74 -11.65 -3.61
N GLN A 227 1.06 -12.31 -2.50
CA GLN A 227 0.05 -12.94 -1.65
C GLN A 227 -0.91 -11.92 -1.07
N LYS A 228 -0.40 -10.81 -0.52
CA LYS A 228 -1.25 -9.73 0.00
C LYS A 228 -2.17 -9.13 -1.05
N VAL A 229 -1.70 -8.98 -2.28
CA VAL A 229 -2.55 -8.53 -3.38
C VAL A 229 -3.61 -9.58 -3.71
N ARG A 230 -3.23 -10.87 -3.82
CA ARG A 230 -4.13 -11.96 -4.18
C ARG A 230 -5.24 -12.20 -3.14
N GLU A 231 -4.93 -12.00 -1.86
CA GLU A 231 -5.81 -12.26 -0.72
C GLU A 231 -6.72 -11.08 -0.36
N SER A 232 -6.64 -9.96 -1.08
CA SER A 232 -7.42 -8.76 -0.79
C SER A 232 -8.04 -8.16 -2.04
N GLU A 233 -8.88 -7.15 -1.85
CA GLU A 233 -9.47 -6.33 -2.92
C GLU A 233 -8.42 -5.56 -3.74
N LEU A 234 -7.15 -5.58 -3.36
CA LEU A 234 -6.07 -5.08 -4.22
C LEU A 234 -6.00 -5.83 -5.55
N ARG A 235 -6.42 -7.11 -5.60
CA ARG A 235 -6.50 -7.88 -6.84
C ARG A 235 -7.44 -7.25 -7.86
N THR A 236 -8.57 -6.68 -7.42
CA THR A 236 -9.54 -6.06 -8.34
C THR A 236 -9.00 -4.74 -8.91
N LEU A 237 -8.23 -4.00 -8.11
CA LEU A 237 -7.60 -2.75 -8.54
C LEU A 237 -6.41 -2.94 -9.48
N LEU A 238 -5.58 -3.97 -9.24
CA LEU A 238 -4.33 -4.21 -9.99
C LEU A 238 -4.51 -5.20 -11.15
N GLY A 239 -5.47 -6.11 -11.03
CA GLY A 239 -5.79 -7.13 -12.04
C GLY A 239 -4.84 -8.34 -12.07
N ASP A 240 -5.32 -9.42 -12.70
CA ASP A 240 -4.59 -10.69 -12.77
C ASP A 240 -3.32 -10.63 -13.64
N ASN A 241 -3.26 -9.71 -14.59
CA ASN A 241 -2.06 -9.47 -15.39
C ASN A 241 -0.89 -8.99 -14.51
N TRP A 242 -1.17 -8.12 -13.54
CA TRP A 242 -0.17 -7.65 -12.58
C TRP A 242 0.37 -8.81 -11.75
N ILE A 243 -0.51 -9.68 -11.23
CA ILE A 243 -0.12 -10.87 -10.45
C ILE A 243 0.75 -11.81 -11.30
N ARG A 244 0.35 -12.06 -12.55
CA ARG A 244 1.09 -12.94 -13.48
C ARG A 244 2.50 -12.40 -13.75
N LYS A 245 2.63 -11.09 -13.97
CA LYS A 245 3.92 -10.41 -14.17
C LYS A 245 4.84 -10.61 -12.96
N HIS A 246 4.33 -10.40 -11.75
CA HIS A 246 5.14 -10.56 -10.53
C HIS A 246 5.49 -12.01 -10.22
N ARG A 247 4.62 -12.98 -10.56
CA ARG A 247 4.99 -14.41 -10.53
C ARG A 247 6.12 -14.73 -11.52
N GLY A 248 6.11 -14.11 -12.71
CA GLY A 248 7.21 -14.20 -13.66
C GLY A 248 8.52 -13.65 -13.08
N LEU A 249 8.45 -12.50 -12.40
CA LEU A 249 9.61 -11.89 -11.72
C LEU A 249 10.17 -12.79 -10.60
N ILE A 250 9.32 -13.42 -9.79
CA ILE A 250 9.73 -14.37 -8.76
C ILE A 250 10.52 -15.54 -9.38
N ARG A 251 10.05 -16.10 -10.51
CA ARG A 251 10.77 -17.16 -11.24
C ARG A 251 12.11 -16.68 -11.81
N GLN A 252 12.21 -15.41 -12.21
CA GLN A 252 13.49 -14.83 -12.63
C GLN A 252 14.46 -14.73 -11.45
N TYR A 253 14.00 -14.29 -10.28
CA TYR A 253 14.83 -14.27 -9.06
C TYR A 253 15.26 -15.67 -8.63
N GLU A 254 14.37 -16.66 -8.72
CA GLU A 254 14.70 -18.07 -8.47
C GLU A 254 15.82 -18.55 -9.40
N THR A 255 15.68 -18.29 -10.71
CA THR A 255 16.71 -18.66 -11.70
C THR A 255 18.06 -17.99 -11.38
N SER A 256 18.03 -16.72 -10.98
CA SER A 256 19.22 -15.97 -10.60
C SER A 256 19.84 -16.46 -9.29
N TYR A 257 19.02 -16.85 -8.30
CA TYR A 257 19.47 -17.53 -7.08
C TYR A 257 20.18 -18.84 -7.40
N LEU A 258 19.57 -19.69 -8.23
CA LEU A 258 20.17 -20.96 -8.66
C LEU A 258 21.50 -20.72 -9.36
N ARG A 259 21.57 -19.72 -10.24
CA ARG A 259 22.82 -19.37 -10.93
C ARG A 259 23.88 -18.88 -9.95
N ALA A 260 23.53 -17.99 -9.02
CA ALA A 260 24.48 -17.41 -8.07
C ALA A 260 25.00 -18.44 -7.06
N SER A 261 24.14 -19.33 -6.57
CA SER A 261 24.50 -20.27 -5.51
C SER A 261 24.96 -21.63 -6.02
N TRP A 262 24.29 -22.20 -7.03
CA TRP A 262 24.44 -23.62 -7.38
C TRP A 262 25.32 -23.88 -8.60
N THR A 263 25.66 -22.86 -9.40
CA THR A 263 26.50 -23.05 -10.60
C THR A 263 27.86 -23.67 -10.27
N ARG A 264 28.53 -23.22 -9.20
CA ARG A 264 29.85 -23.75 -8.80
C ARG A 264 29.75 -25.22 -8.40
N VAL A 265 28.77 -25.59 -7.57
CA VAL A 265 28.52 -26.98 -7.18
C VAL A 265 28.25 -27.86 -8.40
N LEU A 266 27.36 -27.41 -9.29
CA LEU A 266 27.01 -28.17 -10.49
C LEU A 266 28.20 -28.32 -11.44
N SER A 267 29.15 -27.36 -11.46
CA SER A 267 30.33 -27.44 -12.33
C SER A 267 31.24 -28.63 -12.03
N TYR A 268 31.33 -29.06 -10.77
CA TYR A 268 32.12 -30.24 -10.38
C TYR A 268 31.49 -31.57 -10.83
N LEU A 269 30.21 -31.55 -11.20
CA LEU A 269 29.46 -32.71 -11.69
C LEU A 269 29.38 -32.74 -13.23
N ARG A 270 29.95 -31.76 -13.93
CA ARG A 270 29.91 -31.71 -15.40
C ARG A 270 31.00 -32.56 -16.05
N ASP A 271 30.68 -33.02 -17.24
CA ASP A 271 31.54 -33.85 -18.09
C ASP A 271 32.49 -33.05 -18.99
N ASP A 272 32.54 -31.72 -18.81
CA ASP A 272 33.13 -30.70 -19.72
C ASP A 272 34.68 -30.75 -19.82
N GLY A 273 35.27 -31.95 -19.86
CA GLY A 273 36.69 -32.23 -20.13
C GLY A 273 36.98 -33.69 -20.51
N LEU A 274 35.96 -34.51 -20.80
CA LEU A 274 36.07 -35.96 -21.08
C LEU A 274 36.34 -36.31 -22.55
N GLY A 275 37.01 -35.42 -23.27
CA GLY A 275 37.49 -35.70 -24.63
C GLY A 275 38.79 -36.51 -24.70
N GLY A 276 39.13 -37.31 -23.68
CA GLY A 276 40.40 -38.03 -23.67
C GLY A 276 40.39 -39.26 -22.76
N SER A 277 40.88 -40.37 -23.32
CA SER A 277 41.02 -41.74 -22.78
C SER A 277 41.87 -41.88 -21.49
N GLY A 278 41.69 -41.02 -20.49
CA GLY A 278 42.61 -40.89 -19.37
C GLY A 278 42.13 -40.08 -18.18
N THR A 279 40.85 -40.10 -17.80
CA THR A 279 40.45 -39.62 -16.47
C THR A 279 40.92 -40.61 -15.41
N GLY A 280 42.16 -40.44 -14.96
CA GLY A 280 42.71 -41.24 -13.87
C GLY A 280 41.85 -41.14 -12.62
N ARG A 281 41.74 -42.24 -11.88
CA ARG A 281 41.02 -42.38 -10.59
C ARG A 281 41.27 -41.22 -9.61
N ALA A 282 42.44 -40.58 -9.69
CA ALA A 282 42.81 -39.40 -8.91
C ALA A 282 41.98 -38.14 -9.26
N ALA A 283 41.75 -37.86 -10.54
CA ALA A 283 40.97 -36.71 -10.99
C ALA A 283 39.49 -36.83 -10.60
N LEU A 284 38.94 -38.05 -10.68
CA LEU A 284 37.57 -38.33 -10.22
C LEU A 284 37.45 -38.13 -8.69
N LYS A 285 38.42 -38.63 -7.92
CA LYS A 285 38.47 -38.45 -6.47
C LYS A 285 38.57 -36.97 -6.07
N GLU A 286 39.33 -36.18 -6.83
CA GLU A 286 39.44 -34.73 -6.62
C GLU A 286 38.11 -34.01 -6.90
N ARG A 287 37.41 -34.37 -7.98
CA ARG A 287 36.06 -33.82 -8.27
C ARG A 287 35.05 -34.13 -7.16
N PHE A 288 35.00 -35.37 -6.66
CA PHE A 288 34.15 -35.72 -5.51
C PHE A 288 34.48 -34.88 -4.27
N LYS A 289 35.78 -34.70 -3.97
CA LYS A 289 36.21 -33.88 -2.84
C LYS A 289 35.74 -32.43 -3.00
N ASN A 290 35.93 -31.84 -4.18
CA ASN A 290 35.54 -30.46 -4.46
C ASN A 290 34.02 -30.27 -4.44
N PHE A 291 33.26 -31.23 -4.97
CA PHE A 291 31.80 -31.25 -4.87
C PHE A 291 31.31 -31.28 -3.42
N ASN A 292 31.84 -32.21 -2.60
CA ASN A 292 31.45 -32.33 -1.19
C ASN A 292 31.75 -31.04 -0.42
N LEU A 293 32.95 -30.47 -0.62
CA LEU A 293 33.33 -29.19 0.00
C LEU A 293 32.38 -28.06 -0.41
N ALA A 294 32.01 -27.98 -1.69
CA ALA A 294 31.12 -26.94 -2.19
C ALA A 294 29.67 -27.11 -1.68
N ILE A 295 29.18 -28.34 -1.55
CA ILE A 295 27.88 -28.63 -0.91
C ILE A 295 27.91 -28.25 0.57
N GLU A 296 28.97 -28.58 1.31
CA GLU A 296 29.11 -28.21 2.72
C GLU A 296 29.17 -26.69 2.91
N GLU A 297 29.86 -25.98 2.00
CA GLU A 297 29.93 -24.51 1.97
C GLU A 297 28.54 -23.90 1.76
N ILE A 298 27.80 -24.36 0.75
CA ILE A 298 26.41 -23.93 0.50
C ILE A 298 25.53 -24.24 1.70
N HIS A 299 25.56 -25.45 2.23
CA HIS A 299 24.73 -25.84 3.36
C HIS A 299 25.02 -24.96 4.58
N ARG A 300 26.30 -24.69 4.88
CA ARG A 300 26.68 -23.81 5.99
C ARG A 300 26.22 -22.38 5.79
N ALA A 301 26.33 -21.84 4.57
CA ALA A 301 25.88 -20.49 4.24
C ALA A 301 24.35 -20.37 4.32
N GLN A 302 23.63 -21.32 3.72
CA GLN A 302 22.18 -21.25 3.52
C GLN A 302 21.36 -21.79 4.68
N ALA A 303 21.93 -22.57 5.60
CA ALA A 303 21.21 -23.08 6.77
C ALA A 303 20.64 -21.97 7.67
N ALA A 304 21.25 -20.77 7.64
CA ALA A 304 20.77 -19.61 8.38
C ALA A 304 19.73 -18.77 7.61
N TRP A 305 19.56 -19.01 6.30
CA TRP A 305 18.63 -18.24 5.48
C TRP A 305 17.20 -18.73 5.69
N LYS A 306 16.25 -17.80 5.65
CA LYS A 306 14.85 -18.11 5.90
C LYS A 306 13.98 -17.73 4.73
N VAL A 307 13.35 -18.74 4.14
CA VAL A 307 12.20 -18.56 3.24
C VAL A 307 10.94 -18.75 4.07
N ALA A 308 10.30 -17.66 4.49
CA ALA A 308 9.23 -17.70 5.49
C ALA A 308 7.98 -18.43 4.98
N ASP A 309 7.62 -18.21 3.72
CA ASP A 309 6.46 -18.80 3.10
C ASP A 309 6.70 -20.30 2.77
N PRO A 310 5.83 -21.22 3.24
CA PRO A 310 6.01 -22.66 3.03
C PRO A 310 5.95 -23.06 1.54
N GLN A 311 5.05 -22.45 0.77
CA GLN A 311 4.87 -22.80 -0.64
C GLN A 311 6.10 -22.35 -1.45
N LEU A 312 6.57 -21.11 -1.25
CA LEU A 312 7.80 -20.63 -1.89
C LEU A 312 9.01 -21.50 -1.51
N ARG A 313 9.09 -21.93 -0.24
CA ARG A 313 10.17 -22.79 0.25
C ARG A 313 10.15 -24.15 -0.45
N GLU A 314 8.98 -24.76 -0.56
CA GLU A 314 8.80 -26.05 -1.24
C GLU A 314 9.14 -25.94 -2.73
N GLU A 315 8.64 -24.92 -3.42
CA GLU A 315 8.94 -24.65 -4.82
C GLU A 315 10.47 -24.51 -5.05
N LEU A 316 11.16 -23.77 -4.19
CA LEU A 316 12.62 -23.64 -4.25
C LEU A 316 13.36 -24.95 -3.98
N GLN A 317 12.90 -25.76 -3.01
CA GLN A 317 13.50 -27.06 -2.70
C GLN A 317 13.36 -28.04 -3.86
N ILE A 318 12.19 -28.07 -4.51
CA ILE A 318 11.94 -28.86 -5.72
C ILE A 318 12.90 -28.42 -6.83
N SER A 319 12.96 -27.13 -7.10
CA SER A 319 13.79 -26.55 -8.17
C SER A 319 15.28 -26.85 -8.01
N VAL A 320 15.82 -26.75 -6.78
CA VAL A 320 17.19 -27.16 -6.46
C VAL A 320 17.37 -28.66 -6.70
N SER A 321 16.44 -29.48 -6.21
CA SER A 321 16.50 -30.94 -6.31
C SER A 321 16.50 -31.42 -7.78
N GLU A 322 15.66 -30.82 -8.61
CA GLU A 322 15.57 -31.12 -10.05
C GLU A 322 16.84 -30.77 -10.83
N LYS A 323 17.68 -29.85 -10.31
CA LYS A 323 18.98 -29.52 -10.91
C LYS A 323 20.10 -30.41 -10.38
N VAL A 324 20.16 -30.62 -9.06
CA VAL A 324 21.30 -31.27 -8.41
C VAL A 324 21.22 -32.80 -8.49
N ILE A 325 20.04 -33.39 -8.25
CA ILE A 325 19.90 -34.86 -8.17
C ILE A 325 20.22 -35.52 -9.52
N PRO A 326 19.69 -35.08 -10.67
CA PRO A 326 20.02 -35.70 -11.95
C PRO A 326 21.50 -35.56 -12.31
N ALA A 327 22.10 -34.39 -12.07
CA ALA A 327 23.52 -34.15 -12.32
C ALA A 327 24.41 -35.07 -11.47
N TYR A 328 24.07 -35.24 -10.18
CA TYR A 328 24.82 -36.11 -9.29
C TYR A 328 24.67 -37.59 -9.67
N ARG A 329 23.46 -38.04 -10.01
CA ARG A 329 23.23 -39.42 -10.48
C ARG A 329 23.99 -39.74 -11.76
N ALA A 330 24.02 -38.80 -12.71
CA ALA A 330 24.80 -38.94 -13.94
C ALA A 330 26.30 -39.05 -13.63
N PHE A 331 26.82 -38.21 -12.73
CA PHE A 331 28.23 -38.21 -12.35
C PHE A 331 28.67 -39.48 -11.59
N VAL A 332 27.79 -40.11 -10.81
CA VAL A 332 28.08 -41.35 -10.07
C VAL A 332 27.83 -42.60 -10.92
N GLY A 333 26.85 -42.54 -11.83
CA GLY A 333 26.42 -43.67 -12.65
C GLY A 333 27.09 -43.77 -14.03
N GLY A 334 27.78 -42.72 -14.50
CA GLY A 334 28.63 -42.72 -15.69
C GLY A 334 30.07 -43.10 -15.37
#